data_AF-A0A4P6L6A5-F1
#
_entry.id   AF-A0A4P6L6A5-F1
#
_cell.length_a   1.000
_cell.length_b   1.000
_cell.length_c   1.000
_cell.angle_alpha   90.00
_cell.angle_beta   90.00
_cell.angle_gamma   90.00
#
_symmetry.space_group_name_H-M   'P 1'
#
loop_
_entity.id
_entity.type
_entity.pdbx_description
1 polymer ?
#
loop_
_entity_poly.entity_id
_entity_poly.type
_entity_poly.pdbx_seq_one_letter_code
_entity_poly.pdbx_strand_id
1 'polypeptide(L)'
;MNTCRNTDHPHCTFWVAPGQHACEAGHDQPAEASEPAGAAPGAPSEAASSYELLAAMRNARGPQADVRSAPVAPSHSTGNYASPIRVRPQLHISGFDPRAAGGRQTLKMELRGMPGDCAPQLAIRLSSELIRNGVSDQRFVRAVDGDWRPVFAEFSSRDREHGQYQIHAEVLSQHPGQAGRKWECTFVILVPRLDATLTEIHRIFLSTHKNVRVMADDASIARVSGMGADSMDIDVTARNAGIAHVDLGAADGKGGKVDLGFSTIAWDEDLIEIDMPHAGPSHPHPSHAATFVNAAPEAGAQRHVRLFALEECVFGRMEIVDPEANVLLNHYGADGIDSAGLTRRLSGRHAVIRRGTQGFEIEDVSRYGLLLDGVWPGKHKPVPLRLGMKIELSASIKGIVILEVTALMPHGVVLHRIDEGAHAECFVVLAPDTHPGYPLRRMQAAPVAATLPPLFHHDGGFWHLDAVTGKETALGPQAQLDKLSRVPGHTRFAADPYPETYIIRTGAMGAATVAGEMHTA
;
A
#
# COMPACT_ATOMS: atom_id res chain seq x y z
N MET A 1 46.56 3.87 -2.46
CA MET A 1 47.68 3.22 -1.76
C MET A 1 47.23 1.83 -1.40
N ASN A 2 48.01 0.81 -1.76
CA ASN A 2 47.67 -0.58 -1.48
C ASN A 2 48.40 -1.03 -0.21
N THR A 3 47.78 -1.85 0.62
CA THR A 3 48.46 -2.53 1.74
C THR A 3 49.33 -3.67 1.22
N CYS A 4 50.38 -4.03 1.96
CA CYS A 4 51.27 -5.15 1.61
C CYS A 4 50.51 -6.45 1.33
N ARG A 5 50.78 -7.11 0.20
CA ARG A 5 50.13 -8.35 -0.25
C ARG A 5 51.08 -9.56 -0.24
N ASN A 6 52.21 -9.48 0.46
CA ASN A 6 53.15 -10.60 0.56
C ASN A 6 52.53 -11.75 1.38
N THR A 7 52.45 -12.93 0.77
CA THR A 7 51.82 -14.13 1.38
C THR A 7 52.62 -14.69 2.55
N ASP A 8 53.92 -14.43 2.63
CA ASP A 8 54.79 -14.88 3.72
C ASP A 8 54.66 -13.97 4.96
N HIS A 9 54.07 -12.78 4.80
CA HIS A 9 53.85 -11.81 5.87
C HIS A 9 52.40 -11.29 5.90
N PRO A 10 51.40 -12.16 6.18
CA PRO A 10 49.97 -11.84 6.07
C PRO A 10 49.48 -10.80 7.10
N HIS A 11 50.29 -10.50 8.12
CA HIS A 11 49.99 -9.50 9.15
C HIS A 11 50.70 -8.15 8.92
N CYS A 12 51.41 -7.99 7.80
CA CYS A 12 52.05 -6.73 7.47
C CYS A 12 51.02 -5.66 7.09
N THR A 13 50.93 -4.59 7.88
CA THR A 13 50.00 -3.47 7.66
C THR A 13 50.63 -2.28 6.94
N PHE A 14 51.90 -2.38 6.54
CA PHE A 14 52.61 -1.30 5.85
C PHE A 14 52.10 -1.09 4.42
N TRP A 15 52.17 0.16 3.98
CA TRP A 15 51.68 0.59 2.68
C TRP A 15 52.70 0.33 1.57
N VAL A 16 52.18 0.20 0.35
CA VAL A 16 52.94 0.12 -0.90
C VAL A 16 52.53 1.31 -1.76
N ALA A 17 53.52 2.14 -2.11
CA ALA A 17 53.31 3.24 -3.05
C ALA A 17 53.11 2.69 -4.48
N PRO A 18 52.31 3.35 -5.34
CA PRO A 18 52.08 2.88 -6.71
C PRO A 18 53.42 2.71 -7.47
N GLY A 19 53.63 1.54 -8.07
CA GLY A 19 54.84 1.19 -8.83
C GLY A 19 56.04 0.69 -8.00
N GLN A 20 55.93 0.59 -6.67
CA GLN A 20 56.95 -0.03 -5.83
C GLN A 20 56.78 -1.56 -5.76
N HIS A 21 57.89 -2.28 -5.89
CA HIS A 21 57.90 -3.75 -5.80
C HIS A 21 58.05 -4.28 -4.38
N ALA A 22 58.23 -3.41 -3.38
CA ALA A 22 58.27 -3.78 -1.97
C ALA A 22 57.46 -2.79 -1.11
N CYS A 23 56.94 -3.24 0.03
CA CYS A 23 56.33 -2.34 1.02
C CYS A 23 57.41 -1.59 1.82
N GLU A 24 57.00 -0.60 2.63
CA GLU A 24 57.94 0.17 3.47
C GLU A 24 58.75 -0.69 4.47
N ALA A 25 58.26 -1.89 4.81
CA ALA A 25 58.99 -2.85 5.65
C ALA A 25 59.92 -3.79 4.85
N GLY A 26 60.03 -3.62 3.53
CA GLY A 26 60.93 -4.38 2.66
C GLY A 26 60.37 -5.72 2.16
N HIS A 27 59.07 -5.98 2.27
CA HIS A 27 58.46 -7.20 1.75
C HIS A 27 58.10 -7.07 0.27
N ASP A 28 58.59 -7.99 -0.56
CA ASP A 28 58.32 -8.03 -1.99
C ASP A 28 56.83 -8.22 -2.29
N GLN A 29 56.35 -7.52 -3.30
CA GLN A 29 54.98 -7.60 -3.80
C GLN A 29 54.93 -8.54 -5.02
N PRO A 30 53.92 -9.41 -5.12
CA PRO A 30 53.74 -10.26 -6.29
C PRO A 30 53.52 -9.39 -7.54
N ALA A 31 54.32 -9.62 -8.59
CA ALA A 31 54.29 -8.82 -9.81
C ALA A 31 52.92 -8.89 -10.50
N GLU A 32 52.29 -7.73 -10.73
CA GLU A 32 51.08 -7.63 -11.56
C GLU A 32 51.44 -7.98 -13.02
N ALA A 33 50.83 -9.05 -13.54
CA ALA A 33 51.01 -9.50 -14.91
C ALA A 33 50.56 -8.41 -15.89
N SER A 34 51.52 -7.86 -16.61
CA SER A 34 51.32 -6.91 -17.70
C SER A 34 50.73 -7.65 -18.91
N GLU A 35 49.60 -7.18 -19.43
CA GLU A 35 49.00 -7.69 -20.68
C GLU A 35 49.94 -7.49 -21.88
N PRO A 36 50.05 -8.46 -22.81
CA PRO A 36 50.51 -8.20 -24.17
C PRO A 36 49.35 -8.21 -25.17
N ALA A 37 49.43 -7.27 -26.11
CA ALA A 37 48.55 -7.10 -27.24
C ALA A 37 48.67 -8.23 -28.29
N GLY A 38 47.53 -8.68 -28.84
CA GLY A 38 47.44 -9.20 -30.21
C GLY A 38 46.76 -10.56 -30.42
N ALA A 39 45.76 -10.55 -31.32
CA ALA A 39 45.16 -11.64 -32.10
C ALA A 39 43.86 -12.33 -31.58
N ALA A 40 42.84 -12.32 -32.46
CA ALA A 40 41.51 -12.95 -32.37
C ALA A 40 41.49 -14.31 -33.12
N PRO A 41 40.34 -14.99 -33.33
CA PRO A 41 39.19 -15.32 -32.46
C PRO A 41 38.88 -16.85 -32.45
N GLY A 42 38.38 -17.40 -31.33
CA GLY A 42 37.79 -18.74 -31.36
C GLY A 42 37.48 -19.38 -30.00
N ALA A 43 36.19 -19.57 -29.73
CA ALA A 43 35.57 -20.41 -28.68
C ALA A 43 35.52 -19.85 -27.23
N PRO A 44 34.47 -20.20 -26.45
CA PRO A 44 33.92 -19.36 -25.39
C PRO A 44 34.54 -19.66 -24.03
N SER A 45 35.00 -18.60 -23.33
CA SER A 45 35.35 -18.67 -21.91
C SER A 45 34.20 -18.14 -21.06
N GLU A 46 33.79 -18.97 -20.11
CA GLU A 46 33.00 -18.61 -18.94
C GLU A 46 33.68 -17.51 -18.10
N ALA A 47 32.87 -16.90 -17.23
CA ALA A 47 33.19 -15.85 -16.25
C ALA A 47 33.19 -14.38 -16.75
N ALA A 48 32.08 -13.93 -17.32
CA ALA A 48 31.72 -12.50 -17.22
C ALA A 48 31.48 -12.17 -15.73
N SER A 49 32.30 -11.28 -15.16
CA SER A 49 32.13 -10.87 -13.76
C SER A 49 30.84 -10.06 -13.61
N SER A 50 30.15 -10.23 -12.48
CA SER A 50 28.89 -9.57 -12.12
C SER A 50 28.91 -8.03 -12.20
N TYR A 51 30.09 -7.44 -12.31
CA TYR A 51 30.29 -6.00 -12.47
C TYR A 51 30.07 -5.53 -13.92
N GLU A 52 30.45 -6.31 -14.93
CA GLU A 52 30.28 -5.95 -16.35
C GLU A 52 28.81 -5.97 -16.78
N LEU A 53 28.02 -6.89 -16.23
CA LEU A 53 26.56 -6.96 -16.45
C LEU A 53 25.82 -5.72 -15.90
N LEU A 54 26.26 -5.19 -14.75
CA LEU A 54 25.67 -3.99 -14.14
C LEU A 54 26.09 -2.70 -14.84
N ALA A 55 27.31 -2.64 -15.38
CA ALA A 55 27.79 -1.52 -16.19
C ALA A 55 27.06 -1.44 -17.55
N ALA A 56 26.82 -2.58 -18.19
CA ALA A 56 26.05 -2.66 -19.45
C ALA A 56 24.58 -2.25 -19.26
N MET A 57 23.94 -2.61 -18.14
CA MET A 57 22.54 -2.20 -17.85
C MET A 57 22.40 -0.70 -17.53
N ARG A 58 23.41 -0.05 -16.94
CA ARG A 58 23.38 1.40 -16.67
C ARG A 58 23.59 2.25 -17.91
N ASN A 59 24.41 1.79 -18.85
CA ASN A 59 24.73 2.53 -20.08
C ASN A 59 23.69 2.34 -21.20
N ALA A 60 22.71 1.44 -21.03
CA ALA A 60 21.61 1.21 -21.99
C ALA A 60 20.43 2.21 -21.89
N ARG A 61 20.47 3.19 -20.97
CA ARG A 61 19.50 4.29 -20.95
C ARG A 61 19.93 5.42 -21.89
N GLY A 62 19.70 5.21 -23.18
CA GLY A 62 19.68 6.29 -24.17
C GLY A 62 18.42 7.18 -24.02
N PRO A 63 18.48 8.44 -24.49
CA PRO A 63 17.44 9.45 -24.29
C PRO A 63 16.13 9.08 -25.00
N GLN A 64 15.00 9.28 -24.30
CA GLN A 64 13.64 9.08 -24.79
C GLN A 64 13.41 9.86 -26.09
N ALA A 65 13.10 9.13 -27.16
CA ALA A 65 12.53 9.71 -28.36
C ALA A 65 11.07 10.10 -28.10
N ASP A 66 10.76 11.37 -28.42
CA ASP A 66 9.43 11.95 -28.53
C ASP A 66 8.48 11.04 -29.34
N VAL A 67 7.49 10.45 -28.66
CA VAL A 67 6.32 9.88 -29.32
C VAL A 67 5.20 10.89 -29.20
N ARG A 68 4.97 11.61 -30.30
CA ARG A 68 3.85 12.50 -30.53
C ARG A 68 2.53 11.82 -30.16
N SER A 69 1.80 12.43 -29.24
CA SER A 69 0.45 12.07 -28.82
C SER A 69 -0.54 12.12 -30.00
N ALA A 70 -1.15 10.98 -30.30
CA ALA A 70 -2.42 10.90 -31.02
C ALA A 70 -3.57 10.79 -29.99
N PRO A 71 -4.78 11.29 -30.30
CA PRO A 71 -5.82 11.53 -29.30
C PRO A 71 -6.47 10.22 -28.84
N VAL A 72 -6.40 9.94 -27.54
CA VAL A 72 -7.07 8.80 -26.89
C VAL A 72 -8.43 9.28 -26.38
N ALA A 73 -9.49 8.60 -26.84
CA ALA A 73 -10.86 8.73 -26.35
C ALA A 73 -10.96 8.27 -24.88
N PRO A 74 -11.93 8.78 -24.09
CA PRO A 74 -11.91 8.67 -22.63
C PRO A 74 -12.11 7.22 -22.17
N SER A 75 -11.08 6.65 -21.55
CA SER A 75 -11.08 5.29 -20.99
C SER A 75 -11.66 5.28 -19.58
N HIS A 76 -12.53 4.30 -19.34
CA HIS A 76 -13.31 4.04 -18.14
C HIS A 76 -12.47 3.70 -16.88
N SER A 77 -13.00 4.16 -15.73
CA SER A 77 -12.85 3.67 -14.35
C SER A 77 -11.48 3.21 -13.83
N THR A 78 -10.78 4.11 -13.13
CA THR A 78 -9.66 3.74 -12.24
C THR A 78 -10.13 3.76 -10.77
N GLY A 79 -10.77 2.69 -10.31
CA GLY A 79 -10.97 2.38 -8.90
C GLY A 79 -10.74 0.88 -8.70
N ASN A 80 -9.97 0.49 -7.67
CA ASN A 80 -9.62 -0.89 -7.28
C ASN A 80 -8.43 -1.57 -7.99
N TYR A 81 -7.58 -0.83 -8.70
CA TYR A 81 -6.31 -1.34 -9.23
C TYR A 81 -5.16 -1.19 -8.21
N ALA A 82 -4.28 -2.19 -8.09
CA ALA A 82 -3.11 -2.16 -7.21
C ALA A 82 -2.12 -1.02 -7.58
N SER A 83 -1.77 -0.14 -6.62
CA SER A 83 -0.92 1.06 -6.84
C SER A 83 0.08 1.34 -5.69
N PRO A 84 1.26 1.95 -5.96
CA PRO A 84 2.33 2.22 -4.98
C PRO A 84 2.21 3.55 -4.20
N ILE A 85 2.99 3.61 -3.09
CA ILE A 85 3.20 4.61 -2.02
C ILE A 85 2.51 5.99 -2.18
N ARG A 86 1.65 6.31 -1.21
CA ARG A 86 0.83 7.54 -1.15
C ARG A 86 1.60 8.71 -0.49
N VAL A 87 1.62 9.87 -1.15
CA VAL A 87 1.82 11.17 -0.49
C VAL A 87 0.57 11.47 0.33
N ARG A 88 0.71 11.98 1.56
CA ARG A 88 -0.44 12.24 2.45
C ARG A 88 -1.23 13.46 1.95
N PRO A 89 -2.56 13.36 1.77
CA PRO A 89 -3.39 14.49 1.37
C PRO A 89 -3.46 15.57 2.47
N GLN A 90 -3.45 16.84 2.08
CA GLN A 90 -3.46 17.99 2.99
C GLN A 90 -4.38 19.11 2.50
N LEU A 91 -4.98 19.83 3.44
CA LEU A 91 -5.71 21.07 3.22
C LEU A 91 -4.84 22.25 3.68
N HIS A 92 -4.33 23.02 2.72
CA HIS A 92 -3.60 24.25 3.01
C HIS A 92 -4.58 25.40 3.22
N ILE A 93 -4.43 26.10 4.34
CA ILE A 93 -5.28 27.22 4.74
C ILE A 93 -4.42 28.47 4.81
N SER A 94 -4.89 29.57 4.23
CA SER A 94 -4.22 30.88 4.26
C SER A 94 -5.22 32.03 4.27
N GLY A 95 -4.76 33.25 4.50
CA GLY A 95 -5.61 34.45 4.47
C GLY A 95 -6.28 34.79 5.81
N PHE A 96 -5.97 34.06 6.89
CA PHE A 96 -6.48 34.39 8.22
C PHE A 96 -5.76 35.60 8.81
N ASP A 97 -6.52 36.62 9.23
CA ASP A 97 -5.99 37.81 9.93
C ASP A 97 -6.65 37.94 11.31
N PRO A 98 -5.93 37.63 12.41
CA PRO A 98 -6.50 37.72 13.75
C PRO A 98 -6.85 39.16 14.16
N ARG A 99 -6.32 40.18 13.49
CA ARG A 99 -6.66 41.59 13.75
C ARG A 99 -8.04 41.98 13.21
N ALA A 100 -8.58 41.20 12.28
CA ALA A 100 -9.92 41.38 11.73
C ALA A 100 -11.02 40.73 12.62
N ALA A 101 -10.72 40.49 13.90
CA ALA A 101 -11.67 39.95 14.88
C ALA A 101 -12.88 40.87 15.10
N GLY A 102 -14.06 40.28 15.27
CA GLY A 102 -15.36 40.97 15.25
C GLY A 102 -15.86 41.32 13.84
N GLY A 103 -15.04 41.06 12.82
CA GLY A 103 -15.33 41.31 11.41
C GLY A 103 -15.66 40.06 10.59
N ARG A 104 -15.85 40.31 9.30
CA ARG A 104 -16.01 39.31 8.24
C ARG A 104 -14.62 39.00 7.68
N GLN A 105 -14.29 37.72 7.53
CA GLN A 105 -12.99 37.27 7.08
C GLN A 105 -13.15 36.20 6.00
N THR A 106 -12.10 35.98 5.21
CA THR A 106 -12.10 35.02 4.11
C THR A 106 -10.85 34.16 4.18
N LEU A 107 -11.00 32.83 4.28
CA LEU A 107 -9.88 31.90 4.16
C LEU A 107 -9.75 31.45 2.72
N LYS A 108 -8.53 31.42 2.22
CA LYS A 108 -8.18 30.70 0.99
C LYS A 108 -7.77 29.28 1.37
N MET A 109 -8.39 28.31 0.71
CA MET A 109 -8.12 26.88 0.93
C MET A 109 -7.62 26.24 -0.36
N GLU A 110 -6.59 25.41 -0.26
CA GLU A 110 -5.96 24.69 -1.37
C GLU A 110 -5.76 23.22 -1.01
N LEU A 111 -6.00 22.31 -1.96
CA LEU A 111 -5.74 20.89 -1.78
C LEU A 111 -4.32 20.53 -2.26
N ARG A 112 -3.57 19.82 -1.42
CA ARG A 112 -2.21 19.34 -1.73
C ARG A 112 -2.13 17.83 -1.51
N GLY A 113 -1.29 17.15 -2.30
CA GLY A 113 -1.05 15.70 -2.14
C GLY A 113 -2.27 14.81 -2.38
N MET A 114 -3.32 15.31 -3.04
CA MET A 114 -4.51 14.50 -3.34
C MET A 114 -4.15 13.32 -4.26
N PRO A 115 -4.75 12.14 -4.05
CA PRO A 115 -4.51 10.97 -4.90
C PRO A 115 -4.82 11.25 -6.38
N GLY A 116 -4.03 10.67 -7.29
CA GLY A 116 -4.19 10.90 -8.73
C GLY A 116 -5.47 10.30 -9.32
N ASP A 117 -6.11 9.36 -8.61
CA ASP A 117 -7.30 8.62 -9.01
C ASP A 117 -8.62 9.25 -8.57
N CYS A 118 -8.59 10.37 -7.82
CA CYS A 118 -9.80 11.06 -7.38
C CYS A 118 -10.49 11.88 -8.50
N ALA A 119 -11.78 12.14 -8.33
CA ALA A 119 -12.60 12.87 -9.30
C ALA A 119 -11.98 14.24 -9.63
N PRO A 120 -12.09 14.76 -10.86
CA PRO A 120 -11.57 16.09 -11.22
C PRO A 120 -12.33 17.25 -10.54
N GLN A 121 -13.45 16.95 -9.87
CA GLN A 121 -14.20 17.88 -9.05
C GLN A 121 -14.46 17.23 -7.69
N LEU A 122 -14.10 17.92 -6.61
CA LEU A 122 -14.32 17.47 -5.24
C LEU A 122 -15.24 18.45 -4.54
N ALA A 123 -16.25 17.95 -3.82
CA ALA A 123 -17.05 18.79 -2.96
C ALA A 123 -16.32 19.00 -1.63
N ILE A 124 -16.34 20.22 -1.10
CA ILE A 124 -15.92 20.51 0.28
C ILE A 124 -17.09 21.08 1.05
N ARG A 125 -17.33 20.53 2.23
CA ARG A 125 -18.31 21.01 3.20
C ARG A 125 -17.58 21.47 4.45
N LEU A 126 -17.75 22.74 4.79
CA LEU A 126 -17.23 23.33 6.01
C LEU A 126 -18.37 23.48 7.01
N SER A 127 -18.18 23.09 8.26
CA SER A 127 -19.13 23.35 9.34
C SER A 127 -18.47 24.04 10.53
N SER A 128 -19.11 25.12 11.00
CA SER A 128 -18.66 25.93 12.13
C SER A 128 -19.70 26.96 12.54
N GLU A 129 -19.72 27.34 13.81
CA GLU A 129 -20.53 28.46 14.32
C GLU A 129 -20.14 29.81 13.70
N LEU A 130 -18.90 29.94 13.18
CA LEU A 130 -18.44 31.17 12.51
C LEU A 130 -19.04 31.34 11.11
N ILE A 131 -19.68 30.30 10.57
CA ILE A 131 -20.35 30.34 9.26
C ILE A 131 -21.82 30.73 9.48
N ARG A 132 -22.35 31.67 8.68
CA ARG A 132 -23.71 32.25 8.88
C ARG A 132 -24.83 31.21 9.06
N ASN A 133 -24.76 30.10 8.33
CA ASN A 133 -25.76 29.03 8.38
C ASN A 133 -25.22 27.76 9.04
N GLY A 134 -24.11 27.86 9.77
CA GLY A 134 -23.40 26.72 10.34
C GLY A 134 -22.63 25.86 9.31
N VAL A 135 -22.99 25.94 8.02
CA VAL A 135 -22.41 25.13 6.94
C VAL A 135 -22.12 25.97 5.69
N SER A 136 -21.02 25.68 5.00
CA SER A 136 -20.65 26.22 3.69
C SER A 136 -20.22 25.08 2.76
N ASP A 137 -20.94 24.93 1.63
CA ASP A 137 -20.62 23.94 0.60
C ASP A 137 -19.94 24.63 -0.59
N GLN A 138 -18.79 24.11 -1.00
CA GLN A 138 -18.01 24.60 -2.14
C GLN A 138 -17.44 23.42 -2.95
N ARG A 139 -16.73 23.72 -4.04
CA ARG A 139 -16.14 22.70 -4.91
C ARG A 139 -14.73 23.07 -5.33
N PHE A 140 -13.80 22.14 -5.14
CA PHE A 140 -12.50 22.18 -5.78
C PHE A 140 -12.61 21.65 -7.21
N VAL A 141 -11.93 22.32 -8.13
CA VAL A 141 -11.84 21.89 -9.53
C VAL A 141 -10.38 21.74 -9.88
N ARG A 142 -10.01 20.57 -10.41
CA ARG A 142 -8.66 20.30 -10.89
C ARG A 142 -8.43 21.05 -12.21
N ALA A 143 -7.35 21.80 -12.28
CA ALA A 143 -6.89 22.49 -13.47
C ALA A 143 -6.19 21.52 -14.43
N VAL A 144 -5.97 21.95 -15.67
CA VAL A 144 -5.41 21.12 -16.77
C VAL A 144 -3.96 20.71 -16.50
N ASP A 145 -3.23 21.54 -15.76
CA ASP A 145 -1.86 21.29 -15.27
C ASP A 145 -1.80 20.29 -14.09
N GLY A 146 -2.96 19.92 -13.53
CA GLY A 146 -3.08 18.94 -12.45
C GLY A 146 -3.27 19.55 -11.06
N ASP A 147 -3.12 20.87 -10.92
CA ASP A 147 -3.26 21.59 -9.65
C ASP A 147 -4.72 21.81 -9.27
N TRP A 148 -5.00 22.06 -7.99
CA TRP A 148 -6.35 22.34 -7.51
C TRP A 148 -6.61 23.83 -7.44
N ARG A 149 -7.70 24.28 -8.06
CA ARG A 149 -8.11 25.68 -7.93
C ARG A 149 -8.49 26.00 -6.49
N PRO A 150 -7.96 27.08 -5.88
CA PRO A 150 -8.28 27.45 -4.53
C PRO A 150 -9.75 27.81 -4.38
N VAL A 151 -10.31 27.53 -3.20
CA VAL A 151 -11.66 27.92 -2.80
C VAL A 151 -11.58 28.94 -1.66
N PHE A 152 -12.62 29.77 -1.53
CA PHE A 152 -12.64 30.87 -0.57
C PHE A 152 -13.83 30.74 0.36
N ALA A 153 -13.56 30.55 1.65
CA ALA A 153 -14.59 30.41 2.67
C ALA A 153 -14.74 31.70 3.46
N GLU A 154 -15.94 32.27 3.46
CA GLU A 154 -16.26 33.43 4.30
C GLU A 154 -16.76 32.99 5.67
N PHE A 155 -16.24 33.62 6.70
CA PHE A 155 -16.65 33.44 8.09
C PHE A 155 -16.81 34.79 8.78
N SER A 156 -17.61 34.82 9.84
CA SER A 156 -17.93 36.03 10.58
C SER A 156 -17.81 35.76 12.06
N SER A 157 -16.90 36.51 12.69
CA SER A 157 -16.74 36.57 14.15
C SER A 157 -17.56 37.68 14.80
N ARG A 158 -18.38 38.39 14.01
CA ARG A 158 -19.30 39.42 14.52
C ARG A 158 -20.28 38.80 15.52
N ASP A 159 -20.44 39.44 16.68
CA ASP A 159 -21.33 39.02 17.76
C ASP A 159 -21.00 37.63 18.34
N ARG A 160 -19.76 37.15 18.14
CA ARG A 160 -19.25 35.90 18.72
C ARG A 160 -18.35 36.20 19.91
N GLU A 161 -18.38 35.32 20.91
CA GLU A 161 -17.51 35.43 22.07
C GLU A 161 -16.05 35.23 21.65
N HIS A 162 -15.12 35.78 22.45
CA HIS A 162 -13.71 35.50 22.23
C HIS A 162 -13.42 34.04 22.63
N GLY A 163 -12.60 33.34 21.87
CA GLY A 163 -12.36 31.92 22.12
C GLY A 163 -11.84 31.16 20.92
N GLN A 164 -11.83 29.84 21.06
CA GLN A 164 -11.42 28.91 20.01
C GLN A 164 -12.65 28.31 19.33
N TYR A 165 -12.74 28.49 18.02
CA TYR A 165 -13.82 27.96 17.21
C TYR A 165 -13.29 26.87 16.28
N GLN A 166 -13.91 25.70 16.37
CA GLN A 166 -13.59 24.59 15.47
C GLN A 166 -14.27 24.81 14.12
N ILE A 167 -13.54 24.46 13.06
CA ILE A 167 -14.06 24.34 11.71
C ILE A 167 -13.77 22.92 11.26
N HIS A 168 -14.85 22.18 10.99
CA HIS A 168 -14.76 20.84 10.44
C HIS A 168 -14.87 20.93 8.92
N ALA A 169 -13.95 20.28 8.21
CA ALA A 169 -13.93 20.22 6.76
C ALA A 169 -14.09 18.77 6.30
N GLU A 170 -15.10 18.54 5.46
CA GLU A 170 -15.33 17.28 4.77
C GLU A 170 -15.05 17.48 3.28
N VAL A 171 -14.15 16.70 2.71
CA VAL A 171 -13.87 16.67 1.26
C VAL A 171 -14.38 15.37 0.69
N LEU A 172 -15.19 15.44 -0.35
CA LEU A 172 -15.87 14.30 -0.95
C LEU A 172 -15.54 14.19 -2.44
N SER A 173 -14.98 13.04 -2.82
CA SER A 173 -14.82 12.62 -4.21
C SER A 173 -15.99 11.72 -4.59
N GLN A 174 -16.83 12.19 -5.51
CA GLN A 174 -17.87 11.38 -6.14
C GLN A 174 -17.65 11.39 -7.65
N HIS A 175 -17.36 10.21 -8.21
CA HIS A 175 -17.27 10.00 -9.64
C HIS A 175 -18.22 8.87 -10.03
N PRO A 176 -19.03 9.02 -11.09
CA PRO A 176 -19.84 7.91 -11.60
C PRO A 176 -18.94 6.70 -11.91
N GLY A 177 -19.22 5.55 -11.29
CA GLY A 177 -18.47 4.31 -11.47
C GLY A 177 -17.19 4.15 -10.63
N GLN A 178 -16.94 5.01 -9.63
CA GLN A 178 -15.94 4.78 -8.58
C GLN A 178 -16.61 4.81 -7.20
N ALA A 179 -16.04 4.07 -6.24
CA ALA A 179 -16.41 4.20 -4.84
C ALA A 179 -16.17 5.65 -4.38
N GLY A 180 -17.15 6.24 -3.71
CA GLY A 180 -17.01 7.57 -3.13
C GLY A 180 -15.91 7.56 -2.08
N ARG A 181 -15.02 8.56 -2.11
CA ARG A 181 -13.96 8.73 -1.10
C ARG A 181 -14.23 9.98 -0.29
N LYS A 182 -14.10 9.89 1.02
CA LYS A 182 -14.28 11.01 1.95
C LYS A 182 -12.97 11.27 2.68
N TRP A 183 -12.61 12.53 2.81
CA TRP A 183 -11.56 12.98 3.71
C TRP A 183 -12.10 13.99 4.71
N GLU A 184 -11.57 13.98 5.92
CA GLU A 184 -11.97 14.89 6.98
C GLU A 184 -10.74 15.50 7.66
N CYS A 185 -10.87 16.76 8.06
CA CYS A 185 -9.94 17.40 9.00
C CYS A 185 -10.71 18.42 9.85
N THR A 186 -10.22 18.65 11.07
CA THR A 186 -10.73 19.70 11.96
C THR A 186 -9.60 20.65 12.29
N PHE A 187 -9.83 21.95 12.09
CA PHE A 187 -8.88 22.99 12.47
C PHE A 187 -9.54 24.05 13.34
N VAL A 188 -8.72 24.83 14.04
CA VAL A 188 -9.18 25.79 15.04
C VAL A 188 -8.84 27.20 14.60
N ILE A 189 -9.83 28.08 14.65
CA ILE A 189 -9.65 29.53 14.53
C ILE A 189 -9.83 30.16 15.90
N LEU A 190 -8.85 30.95 16.31
CA LEU A 190 -8.94 31.72 17.53
C LEU A 190 -9.51 33.12 17.21
N VAL A 191 -10.53 33.53 17.96
CA VAL A 191 -11.15 34.84 17.88
C VAL A 191 -10.68 35.62 19.12
N PRO A 192 -9.80 36.63 18.97
CA PRO A 192 -9.33 37.41 20.10
C PRO A 192 -10.44 38.30 20.66
N ARG A 193 -10.22 38.81 21.88
CA ARG A 193 -11.14 39.78 22.50
C ARG A 193 -11.21 41.06 21.68
N LEU A 194 -12.35 41.73 21.70
CA LEU A 194 -12.57 43.01 21.02
C LEU A 194 -11.62 44.12 21.52
N ASP A 195 -11.17 44.03 22.78
CA ASP A 195 -10.23 44.96 23.42
C ASP A 195 -8.77 44.48 23.36
N ALA A 196 -8.49 43.34 22.71
CA ALA A 196 -7.15 42.78 22.64
C ALA A 196 -6.22 43.73 21.87
N THR A 197 -5.12 44.13 22.52
CA THR A 197 -4.10 44.95 21.87
C THR A 197 -3.35 44.14 20.81
N LEU A 198 -2.76 44.82 19.82
CA LEU A 198 -1.93 44.15 18.80
C LEU A 198 -0.77 43.37 19.45
N THR A 199 -0.23 43.86 20.58
CA THR A 199 0.78 43.15 21.39
C THR A 199 0.24 41.87 22.02
N GLU A 200 -1.01 41.87 22.52
CA GLU A 200 -1.67 40.66 23.03
C GLU A 200 -1.95 39.64 21.92
N ILE A 201 -2.42 40.12 20.77
CA ILE A 201 -2.62 39.29 19.58
C ILE A 201 -1.29 38.68 19.13
N HIS A 202 -0.22 39.47 19.03
CA HIS A 202 1.14 38.99 18.67
C HIS A 202 1.64 37.95 19.66
N ARG A 203 1.48 38.20 20.97
CA ARG A 203 1.92 37.27 22.03
C ARG A 203 1.17 35.94 22.00
N ILE A 204 -0.11 35.92 21.63
CA ILE A 204 -0.94 34.70 21.61
C ILE A 204 -0.82 33.96 20.27
N PHE A 205 -0.73 34.68 19.14
CA PHE A 205 -0.78 34.08 17.79
C PHE A 205 0.57 33.86 17.12
N LEU A 206 1.53 34.76 17.28
CA LEU A 206 2.82 34.63 16.58
C LEU A 206 3.85 33.87 17.42
N SER A 207 3.68 33.83 18.74
CA SER A 207 4.53 33.00 19.61
C SER A 207 4.31 31.49 19.40
N THR A 208 3.11 31.08 18.95
CA THR A 208 2.77 29.67 18.64
C THR A 208 3.27 29.24 17.26
N HIS A 209 3.51 30.18 16.35
CA HIS A 209 4.03 29.90 15.01
C HIS A 209 5.51 30.35 14.88
N LYS A 210 6.40 29.48 15.38
CA LYS A 210 7.86 29.40 15.14
C LYS A 210 8.69 30.67 15.44
N ASN A 211 9.34 30.67 16.61
CA ASN A 211 10.45 31.59 16.94
C ASN A 211 11.81 30.91 16.72
N VAL A 212 12.72 31.54 15.99
CA VAL A 212 14.16 31.23 16.04
C VAL A 212 14.77 32.15 17.08
N ARG A 213 15.30 31.59 18.18
CA ARG A 213 15.94 32.36 19.25
C ARG A 213 17.45 32.23 19.16
N VAL A 214 18.16 33.35 19.08
CA VAL A 214 19.63 33.38 19.02
C VAL A 214 20.16 33.95 20.34
N MET A 215 20.87 33.11 21.09
CA MET A 215 21.51 33.49 22.35
C MET A 215 23.03 33.31 22.23
N ALA A 216 23.78 34.35 22.60
CA ALA A 216 25.24 34.30 22.76
C ALA A 216 25.60 34.73 24.18
N ASP A 217 26.37 33.89 24.88
CA ASP A 217 26.85 34.10 26.26
C ASP A 217 28.35 33.74 26.39
N ASP A 218 29.03 34.20 27.44
CA ASP A 218 30.44 33.91 27.73
C ASP A 218 31.41 34.14 26.56
N ALA A 219 31.41 35.35 25.98
CA ALA A 219 32.25 35.72 24.84
C ALA A 219 32.06 34.84 23.58
N SER A 220 30.98 34.05 23.51
CA SER A 220 30.64 33.28 22.31
C SER A 220 30.05 34.15 21.21
N ILE A 221 30.15 33.65 19.98
CA ILE A 221 29.59 34.30 18.79
C ILE A 221 28.53 33.37 18.20
N ALA A 222 27.27 33.81 18.23
CA ALA A 222 26.17 33.12 17.58
C ALA A 222 25.83 33.82 16.26
N ARG A 223 25.83 33.07 15.15
CA ARG A 223 25.52 33.57 13.81
C ARG A 223 24.37 32.78 13.22
N VAL A 224 23.38 33.50 12.69
CA VAL A 224 22.29 32.92 11.89
C VAL A 224 22.26 33.62 10.54
N SER A 225 22.33 32.82 9.48
CA SER A 225 22.22 33.25 8.09
C SER A 225 21.06 32.48 7.45
N GLY A 226 19.99 33.19 7.08
CA GLY A 226 18.84 32.62 6.37
C GLY A 226 18.82 33.06 4.91
N MET A 227 18.67 32.12 3.98
CA MET A 227 18.31 32.43 2.59
C MET A 227 16.80 32.21 2.41
N GLY A 228 16.09 33.28 2.05
CA GLY A 228 14.81 33.18 1.34
C GLY A 228 13.54 33.42 2.16
N ALA A 229 12.90 34.56 1.86
CA ALA A 229 11.48 34.75 1.53
C ALA A 229 10.36 34.20 2.44
N ASP A 230 10.61 33.97 3.74
CA ASP A 230 9.53 33.76 4.71
C ASP A 230 9.69 34.72 5.90
N SER A 231 8.59 35.25 6.43
CA SER A 231 8.64 36.23 7.53
C SER A 231 9.07 35.54 8.83
N MET A 232 10.28 35.81 9.32
CA MET A 232 10.79 35.33 10.60
C MET A 232 10.78 36.45 11.65
N ASP A 233 10.35 36.13 12.87
CA ASP A 233 10.56 36.97 14.06
C ASP A 233 11.79 36.42 14.81
N ILE A 234 12.85 37.26 14.92
CA ILE A 234 14.16 36.84 15.44
C ILE A 234 14.42 37.58 16.76
N ASP A 235 14.36 36.85 17.88
CA ASP A 235 14.77 37.36 19.20
C ASP A 235 16.28 37.20 19.38
N VAL A 236 17.00 38.32 19.43
CA VAL A 236 18.46 38.39 19.55
C VAL A 236 18.84 38.90 20.92
N THR A 237 19.51 38.06 21.70
CA THR A 237 20.02 38.45 23.03
C THR A 237 21.49 38.12 23.17
N ALA A 238 22.28 39.13 23.56
CA ALA A 238 23.71 39.00 23.83
C ALA A 238 24.01 39.50 25.25
N ARG A 239 24.71 38.67 26.04
CA ARG A 239 25.09 38.98 27.43
C ARG A 239 26.57 38.64 27.65
N ASN A 240 27.17 39.19 28.71
CA ASN A 240 28.54 38.90 29.13
C ASN A 240 29.60 38.97 28.01
N ALA A 241 29.61 40.09 27.28
CA ALA A 241 30.50 40.32 26.14
C ALA A 241 30.34 39.34 24.95
N GLY A 242 29.27 38.55 24.91
CA GLY A 242 28.86 37.78 23.74
C GLY A 242 28.45 38.66 22.57
N ILE A 243 28.61 38.16 21.35
CA ILE A 243 28.23 38.87 20.11
C ILE A 243 27.22 38.01 19.36
N ALA A 244 26.00 38.52 19.20
CA ALA A 244 24.99 37.92 18.35
C ALA A 244 24.89 38.70 17.04
N HIS A 245 25.11 38.03 15.92
CA HIS A 245 25.10 38.65 14.59
C HIS A 245 24.05 37.97 13.71
N VAL A 246 23.06 38.76 13.29
CA VAL A 246 22.01 38.34 12.36
C VAL A 246 22.22 39.09 11.05
N ASP A 247 22.48 38.34 9.99
CA ASP A 247 22.67 38.90 8.66
C ASP A 247 21.43 38.58 7.80
N LEU A 248 20.65 39.62 7.50
CA LEU A 248 19.47 39.58 6.64
C LEU A 248 19.81 40.14 5.25
N GLY A 249 21.00 39.83 4.75
CA GLY A 249 21.44 40.27 3.43
C GLY A 249 20.54 39.73 2.32
N ALA A 250 19.79 40.63 1.68
CA ALA A 250 19.44 40.45 0.28
C ALA A 250 20.75 40.30 -0.50
N ALA A 251 20.92 39.20 -1.22
CA ALA A 251 21.95 39.12 -2.24
C ALA A 251 21.75 40.35 -3.17
N ASP A 252 22.80 41.15 -3.28
CA ASP A 252 22.94 42.29 -4.19
C ASP A 252 22.21 43.59 -3.81
N GLY A 253 22.80 44.35 -2.89
CA GLY A 253 23.25 45.73 -3.14
C GLY A 253 22.28 46.81 -3.63
N LYS A 254 20.96 46.57 -3.65
CA LYS A 254 19.95 47.58 -3.97
C LYS A 254 18.96 47.63 -2.83
N GLY A 255 18.92 48.79 -2.16
CA GLY A 255 17.90 49.13 -1.16
C GLY A 255 16.51 49.08 -1.78
N GLY A 256 15.93 47.89 -1.78
CA GLY A 256 14.54 47.63 -2.12
C GLY A 256 13.71 47.74 -0.86
N LYS A 257 12.71 48.63 -0.92
CA LYS A 257 11.65 48.75 0.08
C LYS A 257 11.12 47.34 0.43
N VAL A 258 11.27 46.93 1.69
CA VAL A 258 10.65 45.71 2.21
C VAL A 258 9.15 45.99 2.27
N ASP A 259 8.42 45.51 1.27
CA ASP A 259 6.95 45.51 1.33
C ASP A 259 6.54 44.52 2.43
N LEU A 260 6.16 45.08 3.58
CA LEU A 260 5.41 44.36 4.62
C LEU A 260 4.02 44.06 4.06
N GLY A 261 3.93 43.05 3.20
CA GLY A 261 2.66 42.45 2.80
C GLY A 261 1.88 42.05 4.05
N PHE A 262 0.57 42.24 4.03
CA PHE A 262 -0.33 41.91 5.14
C PHE A 262 -0.05 40.48 5.64
N SER A 263 0.45 40.35 6.87
CA SER A 263 0.80 39.08 7.50
C SER A 263 -0.47 38.28 7.82
N THR A 264 -0.96 37.52 6.83
CA THR A 264 -2.00 36.52 7.06
C THR A 264 -1.34 35.21 7.47
N ILE A 265 -1.95 34.48 8.41
CA ILE A 265 -1.44 33.21 8.89
C ILE A 265 -1.81 32.12 7.87
N ALA A 266 -0.86 31.22 7.61
CA ALA A 266 -1.05 30.05 6.77
C ALA A 266 -0.52 28.78 7.45
N TRP A 267 -1.21 27.66 7.26
CA TRP A 267 -0.85 26.35 7.80
C TRP A 267 -1.44 25.22 6.96
N ASP A 268 -0.97 23.99 7.20
CA ASP A 268 -1.46 22.79 6.54
C ASP A 268 -2.12 21.87 7.56
N GLU A 269 -3.28 21.32 7.20
CA GLU A 269 -3.99 20.31 7.97
C GLU A 269 -3.97 18.98 7.23
N ASP A 270 -3.70 17.90 7.96
CA ASP A 270 -3.73 16.56 7.39
C ASP A 270 -5.17 16.12 7.11
N LEU A 271 -5.45 15.75 5.87
CA LEU A 271 -6.74 15.17 5.48
C LEU A 271 -6.72 13.67 5.77
N ILE A 272 -7.58 13.25 6.69
CA ILE A 272 -7.74 11.85 7.09
C ILE A 272 -8.77 11.20 6.18
N GLU A 273 -8.41 10.14 5.47
CA GLU A 273 -9.35 9.39 4.65
C GLU A 273 -10.30 8.57 5.53
N ILE A 274 -11.60 8.69 5.29
CA ILE A 274 -12.67 8.01 6.02
C ILE A 274 -13.30 6.96 5.11
N ASP A 275 -13.38 5.74 5.60
CA ASP A 275 -14.06 4.65 4.90
C ASP A 275 -15.54 4.99 4.73
N MET A 276 -15.97 5.08 3.47
CA MET A 276 -17.36 5.28 3.12
C MET A 276 -18.05 3.91 3.00
N PRO A 277 -19.25 3.70 3.55
CA PRO A 277 -20.01 2.49 3.28
C PRO A 277 -20.21 2.33 1.77
N HIS A 278 -19.81 1.19 1.22
CA HIS A 278 -19.84 0.90 -0.20
C HIS A 278 -21.28 1.03 -0.74
N ALA A 279 -21.54 2.05 -1.55
CA ALA A 279 -22.81 2.28 -2.22
C ALA A 279 -22.84 1.70 -3.65
N GLY A 280 -22.06 0.65 -3.90
CA GLY A 280 -22.06 -0.07 -5.16
C GLY A 280 -23.27 -1.03 -5.28
N PRO A 281 -23.62 -1.47 -6.51
CA PRO A 281 -24.61 -2.51 -6.69
C PRO A 281 -24.13 -3.79 -5.98
N SER A 282 -24.98 -4.38 -5.14
CA SER A 282 -24.63 -5.62 -4.44
C SER A 282 -24.58 -6.79 -5.40
N HIS A 283 -23.60 -7.69 -5.22
CA HIS A 283 -23.56 -8.94 -5.95
C HIS A 283 -24.87 -9.74 -5.77
N PRO A 284 -25.45 -10.35 -6.83
CA PRO A 284 -26.68 -11.14 -6.72
C PRO A 284 -26.62 -12.30 -5.71
N HIS A 285 -25.41 -12.76 -5.39
CA HIS A 285 -25.18 -13.82 -4.42
C HIS A 285 -23.96 -13.52 -3.54
N PRO A 286 -24.10 -12.72 -2.48
CA PRO A 286 -22.96 -12.35 -1.64
C PRO A 286 -22.32 -13.57 -0.99
N SER A 287 -21.00 -13.74 -1.15
CA SER A 287 -20.25 -14.81 -0.49
C SER A 287 -18.74 -14.54 -0.52
N HIS A 288 -18.08 -14.78 0.62
CA HIS A 288 -16.63 -14.64 0.78
C HIS A 288 -15.88 -15.97 0.70
N ALA A 289 -16.60 -17.08 0.64
CA ALA A 289 -16.05 -18.40 0.39
C ALA A 289 -17.00 -19.19 -0.49
N ALA A 290 -16.46 -20.07 -1.32
CA ALA A 290 -17.22 -20.89 -2.27
C ALA A 290 -16.35 -22.03 -2.78
N THR A 291 -16.93 -22.91 -3.61
CA THR A 291 -16.14 -23.89 -4.37
C THR A 291 -16.77 -24.15 -5.73
N PHE A 292 -15.93 -24.42 -6.72
CA PHE A 292 -16.34 -25.22 -7.86
C PHE A 292 -16.19 -26.70 -7.51
N VAL A 293 -17.23 -27.49 -7.78
CA VAL A 293 -17.21 -28.96 -7.63
C VAL A 293 -17.25 -29.56 -9.02
N ASN A 294 -16.16 -30.20 -9.40
CA ASN A 294 -16.05 -30.98 -10.60
C ASN A 294 -16.55 -32.42 -10.31
N ALA A 295 -17.68 -32.80 -10.93
CA ALA A 295 -18.27 -34.12 -10.71
C ALA A 295 -17.54 -35.26 -11.46
N ALA A 296 -16.79 -34.94 -12.52
CA ALA A 296 -16.10 -35.90 -13.38
C ALA A 296 -14.74 -35.35 -13.81
N PRO A 297 -13.76 -35.25 -12.89
CA PRO A 297 -12.48 -34.61 -13.19
C PRO A 297 -11.76 -35.37 -14.29
N GLU A 298 -11.43 -34.66 -15.36
CA GLU A 298 -10.56 -35.16 -16.43
C GLU A 298 -9.14 -35.38 -15.89
N ALA A 299 -8.33 -36.18 -16.59
CA ALA A 299 -7.00 -36.53 -16.12
C ALA A 299 -6.16 -35.29 -15.78
N GLY A 300 -5.86 -35.09 -14.50
CA GLY A 300 -5.06 -33.97 -13.99
C GLY A 300 -5.86 -32.80 -13.39
N ALA A 301 -7.18 -32.72 -13.58
CA ALA A 301 -8.02 -31.69 -12.98
C ALA A 301 -8.34 -31.98 -11.50
N GLN A 302 -8.56 -30.93 -10.72
CA GLN A 302 -8.96 -31.08 -9.32
C GLN A 302 -10.47 -31.31 -9.22
N ARG A 303 -10.86 -32.16 -8.26
CA ARG A 303 -12.27 -32.38 -7.88
C ARG A 303 -12.88 -31.09 -7.32
N HIS A 304 -12.13 -30.34 -6.51
CA HIS A 304 -12.58 -29.09 -5.90
C HIS A 304 -11.62 -27.94 -6.19
N VAL A 305 -12.16 -26.80 -6.63
CA VAL A 305 -11.45 -25.52 -6.67
C VAL A 305 -12.07 -24.63 -5.60
N ARG A 306 -11.43 -24.56 -4.43
CA ARG A 306 -11.95 -23.83 -3.27
C ARG A 306 -11.57 -22.35 -3.35
N LEU A 307 -12.54 -21.48 -3.16
CA LEU A 307 -12.40 -20.03 -3.31
C LEU A 307 -12.54 -19.34 -1.96
N PHE A 308 -11.63 -18.42 -1.65
CA PHE A 308 -11.65 -17.63 -0.42
C PHE A 308 -11.30 -16.17 -0.73
N ALA A 309 -12.19 -15.25 -0.38
CA ALA A 309 -12.01 -13.81 -0.53
C ALA A 309 -12.06 -13.15 0.85
N LEU A 310 -10.95 -13.25 1.58
CA LEU A 310 -10.80 -12.83 2.96
C LEU A 310 -9.53 -11.99 3.09
N GLU A 311 -9.54 -11.00 3.98
CA GLU A 311 -8.34 -10.20 4.30
C GLU A 311 -7.20 -11.10 4.81
N GLU A 312 -7.55 -12.06 5.67
CA GLU A 312 -6.67 -13.11 6.15
C GLU A 312 -7.31 -14.48 5.92
N CYS A 313 -6.64 -15.32 5.15
CA CYS A 313 -7.05 -16.68 4.87
C CYS A 313 -6.21 -17.66 5.70
N VAL A 314 -6.85 -18.31 6.66
CA VAL A 314 -6.19 -19.19 7.62
C VAL A 314 -6.26 -20.63 7.13
N PHE A 315 -5.10 -21.26 7.00
CA PHE A 315 -4.94 -22.66 6.64
C PHE A 315 -4.69 -23.47 7.90
N GLY A 316 -5.37 -24.60 8.05
CA GLY A 316 -5.28 -25.40 9.26
C GLY A 316 -5.89 -26.78 9.13
N ARG A 317 -5.86 -27.52 10.23
CA ARG A 317 -6.38 -28.88 10.33
C ARG A 317 -7.87 -28.92 10.00
N MET A 318 -8.30 -29.97 9.30
CA MET A 318 -9.71 -30.29 9.14
C MET A 318 -10.36 -30.59 10.49
N GLU A 319 -11.36 -29.77 10.84
CA GLU A 319 -12.18 -29.91 12.04
C GLU A 319 -13.65 -29.71 11.64
N ILE A 320 -14.51 -30.61 12.11
CA ILE A 320 -15.95 -30.57 11.78
C ILE A 320 -16.66 -29.53 12.65
N VAL A 321 -16.25 -29.40 13.92
CA VAL A 321 -16.91 -28.53 14.90
C VAL A 321 -16.00 -27.34 15.18
N ASP A 322 -16.54 -26.14 14.98
CA ASP A 322 -15.89 -24.85 15.22
C ASP A 322 -14.45 -24.76 14.72
N PRO A 323 -14.18 -25.07 13.42
CA PRO A 323 -12.83 -25.00 12.91
C PRO A 323 -12.28 -23.56 12.99
N GLU A 324 -11.07 -23.45 13.55
CA GLU A 324 -10.35 -22.18 13.67
C GLU A 324 -9.79 -21.64 12.33
N ALA A 325 -9.76 -22.51 11.30
CA ALA A 325 -9.27 -22.20 9.97
C ALA A 325 -10.40 -21.97 8.94
N ASN A 326 -10.06 -21.27 7.87
CA ASN A 326 -10.90 -21.11 6.69
C ASN A 326 -10.64 -22.24 5.69
N VAL A 327 -9.36 -22.55 5.47
CA VAL A 327 -8.90 -23.67 4.64
C VAL A 327 -8.64 -24.89 5.52
N LEU A 328 -9.46 -25.92 5.35
CA LEU A 328 -9.48 -27.13 6.14
C LEU A 328 -8.71 -28.23 5.41
N LEU A 329 -7.57 -28.59 5.97
CA LEU A 329 -6.61 -29.47 5.34
C LEU A 329 -6.64 -30.87 5.98
N ASN A 330 -6.67 -31.88 5.11
CA ASN A 330 -6.45 -33.28 5.46
C ASN A 330 -5.12 -33.78 4.89
N HIS A 331 -4.49 -34.70 5.60
CA HIS A 331 -3.47 -35.58 5.03
C HIS A 331 -4.14 -36.61 4.11
N TYR A 332 -3.49 -36.88 2.97
CA TYR A 332 -3.88 -37.93 2.04
C TYR A 332 -2.77 -38.98 2.03
N GLY A 333 -3.13 -40.24 2.20
CA GLY A 333 -2.27 -41.40 1.95
C GLY A 333 -2.71 -42.14 0.69
N ALA A 334 -2.08 -43.28 0.42
CA ALA A 334 -2.40 -44.12 -0.74
C ALA A 334 -3.88 -44.56 -0.80
N ASP A 335 -4.51 -44.73 0.37
CA ASP A 335 -5.91 -45.15 0.50
C ASP A 335 -6.90 -43.97 0.58
N GLY A 336 -6.42 -42.72 0.42
CA GLY A 336 -7.22 -41.51 0.48
C GLY A 336 -7.04 -40.72 1.78
N ILE A 337 -8.12 -40.09 2.26
CA ILE A 337 -8.07 -39.16 3.41
C ILE A 337 -7.76 -39.92 4.71
N ASP A 338 -6.71 -39.48 5.42
CA ASP A 338 -6.36 -39.97 6.75
C ASP A 338 -6.86 -39.00 7.83
N SER A 339 -8.05 -39.25 8.37
CA SER A 339 -8.72 -38.34 9.32
C SER A 339 -8.18 -38.41 10.76
N ALA A 340 -7.53 -39.52 11.15
CA ALA A 340 -7.09 -39.75 12.54
C ALA A 340 -5.56 -39.84 12.71
N GLY A 341 -4.81 -40.07 11.63
CA GLY A 341 -3.37 -40.23 11.63
C GLY A 341 -2.61 -38.92 11.51
N LEU A 342 -1.98 -38.64 10.37
CA LEU A 342 -1.07 -37.49 10.21
C LEU A 342 -1.80 -36.15 10.14
N THR A 343 -3.11 -36.12 9.85
CA THR A 343 -3.91 -34.88 9.91
C THR A 343 -3.83 -34.19 11.29
N ARG A 344 -3.69 -34.94 12.39
CA ARG A 344 -3.53 -34.37 13.75
C ARG A 344 -2.23 -33.60 13.97
N ARG A 345 -1.28 -33.70 13.03
CA ARG A 345 0.00 -32.99 13.04
C ARG A 345 -0.07 -31.67 12.27
N LEU A 346 -1.27 -31.31 11.79
CA LEU A 346 -1.62 -29.95 11.43
C LEU A 346 -2.20 -29.25 12.66
N SER A 347 -1.84 -27.98 12.87
CA SER A 347 -2.47 -27.14 13.89
C SER A 347 -3.84 -26.67 13.39
N GLY A 348 -4.79 -26.43 14.30
CA GLY A 348 -6.11 -25.85 13.96
C GLY A 348 -5.96 -24.52 13.20
N ARG A 349 -4.97 -23.70 13.58
CA ARG A 349 -4.41 -22.61 12.78
C ARG A 349 -2.95 -22.91 12.48
N HIS A 350 -2.62 -23.13 11.23
CA HIS A 350 -1.29 -23.56 10.82
C HIS A 350 -0.53 -22.44 10.12
N ALA A 351 -1.13 -21.87 9.09
CA ALA A 351 -0.55 -20.76 8.35
C ALA A 351 -1.62 -19.71 8.04
N VAL A 352 -1.20 -18.47 7.84
CA VAL A 352 -2.08 -17.38 7.40
C VAL A 352 -1.54 -16.84 6.09
N ILE A 353 -2.40 -16.70 5.09
CA ILE A 353 -2.09 -16.02 3.84
C ILE A 353 -2.92 -14.74 3.79
N ARG A 354 -2.27 -13.61 3.53
CA ARG A 354 -2.91 -12.30 3.43
C ARG A 354 -2.23 -11.42 2.40
N ARG A 355 -2.85 -10.29 2.06
CA ARG A 355 -2.26 -9.29 1.18
C ARG A 355 -1.35 -8.35 1.98
N GLY A 356 -0.05 -8.43 1.71
CA GLY A 356 0.96 -7.50 2.22
C GLY A 356 1.27 -6.36 1.23
N THR A 357 2.29 -5.57 1.56
CA THR A 357 2.71 -4.39 0.76
C THR A 357 3.29 -4.76 -0.61
N GLN A 358 3.90 -5.94 -0.74
CA GLN A 358 4.56 -6.42 -1.97
C GLN A 358 3.76 -7.52 -2.70
N GLY A 359 2.52 -7.79 -2.30
CA GLY A 359 1.72 -8.90 -2.81
C GLY A 359 1.26 -9.82 -1.68
N PHE A 360 0.93 -11.07 -1.99
CA PHE A 360 0.52 -12.03 -0.97
C PHE A 360 1.71 -12.54 -0.17
N GLU A 361 1.52 -12.65 1.14
CA GLU A 361 2.49 -13.18 2.09
C GLU A 361 1.90 -14.34 2.89
N ILE A 362 2.77 -15.23 3.37
CA ILE A 362 2.43 -16.34 4.26
C ILE A 362 3.14 -16.18 5.60
N GLU A 363 2.45 -16.50 6.68
CA GLU A 363 2.95 -16.47 8.05
C GLU A 363 2.76 -17.84 8.73
N ASP A 364 3.78 -18.30 9.46
CA ASP A 364 3.71 -19.47 10.33
C ASP A 364 3.13 -19.13 11.71
N VAL A 365 1.94 -19.66 12.00
CA VAL A 365 1.27 -19.53 13.30
C VAL A 365 1.15 -20.86 14.04
N SER A 366 1.74 -21.91 13.49
CA SER A 366 1.54 -23.29 13.92
C SER A 366 2.32 -23.67 15.19
N ARG A 367 2.00 -24.85 15.71
CA ARG A 367 2.82 -25.56 16.72
C ARG A 367 3.95 -26.37 16.09
N TYR A 368 3.75 -26.90 14.88
CA TYR A 368 4.63 -27.92 14.28
C TYR A 368 5.60 -27.37 13.22
N GLY A 369 5.55 -26.05 12.98
CA GLY A 369 6.33 -25.35 11.99
C GLY A 369 5.82 -25.58 10.57
N LEU A 370 6.06 -24.62 9.69
CA LEU A 370 5.94 -24.80 8.24
C LEU A 370 7.30 -24.64 7.55
N LEU A 371 7.47 -25.27 6.39
CA LEU A 371 8.65 -25.09 5.56
C LEU A 371 8.27 -24.41 4.24
N LEU A 372 9.02 -23.38 3.88
CA LEU A 372 8.98 -22.75 2.57
C LEU A 372 10.24 -23.17 1.82
N ASP A 373 10.07 -23.88 0.70
CA ASP A 373 11.17 -24.47 -0.08
C ASP A 373 12.14 -25.30 0.80
N GLY A 374 11.60 -25.98 1.82
CA GLY A 374 12.37 -26.80 2.77
C GLY A 374 13.01 -26.05 3.94
N VAL A 375 12.83 -24.73 4.02
CA VAL A 375 13.39 -23.88 5.09
C VAL A 375 12.27 -23.32 5.98
N TRP A 376 12.44 -23.41 7.30
CA TRP A 376 11.52 -22.76 8.23
C TRP A 376 11.81 -21.25 8.29
N PRO A 377 10.89 -20.36 7.89
CA PRO A 377 11.12 -18.91 7.93
C PRO A 377 11.16 -18.33 9.35
N GLY A 378 10.70 -19.10 10.34
CA GLY A 378 10.49 -18.67 11.72
C GLY A 378 9.03 -18.32 12.00
N LYS A 379 8.62 -18.54 13.25
CA LYS A 379 7.24 -18.30 13.70
C LYS A 379 6.90 -16.81 13.66
N HIS A 380 5.68 -16.48 13.24
CA HIS A 380 5.16 -15.12 13.14
C HIS A 380 6.00 -14.17 12.28
N LYS A 381 6.72 -14.72 11.30
CA LYS A 381 7.48 -13.94 10.31
C LYS A 381 6.78 -14.03 8.96
N PRO A 382 6.15 -12.95 8.49
CA PRO A 382 5.55 -12.93 7.16
C PRO A 382 6.63 -13.07 6.08
N VAL A 383 6.35 -13.90 5.08
CA VAL A 383 7.23 -14.11 3.92
C VAL A 383 6.44 -13.91 2.63
N PRO A 384 6.92 -13.08 1.69
CA PRO A 384 6.25 -12.90 0.41
C PRO A 384 6.22 -14.20 -0.39
N LEU A 385 5.05 -14.55 -0.90
CA LEU A 385 4.86 -15.71 -1.77
C LEU A 385 5.51 -15.48 -3.12
N ARG A 386 6.09 -16.55 -3.68
CA ARG A 386 6.77 -16.55 -4.99
C ARG A 386 6.22 -17.67 -5.85
N LEU A 387 6.15 -17.47 -7.16
CA LEU A 387 5.73 -18.52 -8.08
C LEU A 387 6.67 -19.73 -7.97
N GLY A 388 6.11 -20.93 -7.88
CA GLY A 388 6.82 -22.20 -7.71
C GLY A 388 7.25 -22.49 -6.26
N MET A 389 6.99 -21.59 -5.30
CA MET A 389 7.31 -21.82 -3.90
C MET A 389 6.54 -23.03 -3.37
N LYS A 390 7.26 -23.96 -2.75
CA LYS A 390 6.69 -25.13 -2.07
C LYS A 390 6.43 -24.81 -0.61
N ILE A 391 5.22 -25.07 -0.16
CA ILE A 391 4.75 -24.82 1.20
C ILE A 391 4.41 -26.17 1.83
N GLU A 392 5.24 -26.62 2.75
CA GLU A 392 5.03 -27.85 3.48
C GLU A 392 4.56 -27.52 4.90
N LEU A 393 3.33 -27.93 5.22
CA LEU A 393 2.59 -27.54 6.44
C LEU A 393 3.02 -28.37 7.66
N SER A 394 4.24 -28.91 7.67
CA SER A 394 4.82 -29.51 8.87
C SER A 394 6.34 -29.59 8.71
N ALA A 395 7.06 -28.90 9.58
CA ALA A 395 8.52 -29.02 9.63
C ALA A 395 8.97 -30.34 10.30
N SER A 396 8.13 -30.88 11.19
CA SER A 396 8.47 -32.06 12.00
C SER A 396 8.27 -33.40 11.30
N ILE A 397 7.30 -33.49 10.39
CA ILE A 397 6.97 -34.71 9.66
C ILE A 397 6.72 -34.31 8.21
N LYS A 398 7.54 -34.81 7.31
CA LYS A 398 7.45 -34.45 5.90
C LYS A 398 6.25 -35.10 5.22
N GLY A 399 5.74 -34.47 4.17
CA GLY A 399 4.74 -35.06 3.28
C GLY A 399 3.29 -35.02 3.77
N ILE A 400 2.98 -34.27 4.85
CA ILE A 400 1.61 -34.23 5.37
C ILE A 400 0.67 -33.49 4.41
N VAL A 401 0.97 -32.21 4.18
CA VAL A 401 0.32 -31.37 3.17
C VAL A 401 1.41 -30.54 2.52
N ILE A 402 1.54 -30.67 1.21
CA ILE A 402 2.48 -29.91 0.41
C ILE A 402 1.70 -29.16 -0.66
N LEU A 403 1.77 -27.83 -0.60
CA LEU A 403 1.19 -26.93 -1.57
C LEU A 403 2.29 -26.32 -2.43
N GLU A 404 1.96 -25.96 -3.66
CA GLU A 404 2.81 -25.16 -4.53
C GLU A 404 2.07 -23.89 -4.96
N VAL A 405 2.76 -22.75 -4.91
CA VAL A 405 2.27 -21.49 -5.44
C VAL A 405 2.33 -21.54 -6.97
N THR A 406 1.19 -21.80 -7.58
CA THR A 406 1.08 -22.02 -9.03
C THR A 406 0.62 -20.81 -9.83
N ALA A 407 0.04 -19.79 -9.19
CA ALA A 407 -0.17 -18.50 -9.83
C ALA A 407 -0.12 -17.36 -8.82
N LEU A 408 0.43 -16.23 -9.25
CA LEU A 408 0.42 -14.96 -8.52
C LEU A 408 -0.19 -13.88 -9.40
N MET A 409 -1.26 -13.29 -8.90
CA MET A 409 -2.04 -12.25 -9.56
C MET A 409 -2.13 -11.03 -8.64
N PRO A 410 -2.34 -9.81 -9.17
CA PRO A 410 -2.48 -8.60 -8.34
C PRO A 410 -3.63 -8.69 -7.31
N HIS A 411 -4.65 -9.49 -7.63
CA HIS A 411 -5.86 -9.68 -6.84
C HIS A 411 -5.96 -11.06 -6.19
N GLY A 412 -4.98 -11.96 -6.34
CA GLY A 412 -5.07 -13.30 -5.77
C GLY A 412 -3.86 -14.21 -5.97
N VAL A 413 -3.88 -15.35 -5.30
CA VAL A 413 -2.90 -16.43 -5.39
C VAL A 413 -3.60 -17.78 -5.56
N VAL A 414 -3.00 -18.66 -6.36
CA VAL A 414 -3.49 -20.04 -6.58
C VAL A 414 -2.49 -21.04 -6.03
N LEU A 415 -2.97 -21.93 -5.18
CA LEU A 415 -2.20 -22.99 -4.53
C LEU A 415 -2.72 -24.36 -4.98
N HIS A 416 -1.84 -25.20 -5.52
CA HIS A 416 -2.17 -26.59 -5.83
C HIS A 416 -1.53 -27.53 -4.82
N ARG A 417 -2.22 -28.61 -4.47
CA ARG A 417 -1.60 -29.72 -3.76
C ARG A 417 -0.64 -30.45 -4.70
N ILE A 418 0.53 -30.82 -4.17
CA ILE A 418 1.53 -31.65 -4.87
C ILE A 418 1.89 -32.92 -4.09
N ASP A 419 1.06 -33.25 -3.09
CA ASP A 419 1.07 -34.51 -2.33
C ASP A 419 0.04 -35.51 -2.90
N GLU A 420 -0.19 -36.64 -2.21
CA GLU A 420 -1.17 -37.68 -2.61
C GLU A 420 -2.60 -37.13 -2.82
N GLY A 421 -2.92 -35.95 -2.29
CA GLY A 421 -4.17 -35.24 -2.50
C GLY A 421 -4.20 -34.31 -3.72
N ALA A 422 -3.22 -34.37 -4.63
CA ALA A 422 -3.08 -33.45 -5.78
C ALA A 422 -4.34 -33.30 -6.65
N HIS A 423 -5.13 -34.36 -6.78
CA HIS A 423 -6.37 -34.37 -7.56
C HIS A 423 -7.62 -34.02 -6.75
N ALA A 424 -7.51 -33.96 -5.42
CA ALA A 424 -8.65 -33.65 -4.58
C ALA A 424 -8.99 -32.17 -4.65
N GLU A 425 -8.00 -31.29 -4.48
CA GLU A 425 -8.28 -29.87 -4.20
C GLU A 425 -7.18 -28.94 -4.72
N CYS A 426 -7.58 -27.75 -5.17
CA CYS A 426 -6.73 -26.57 -5.22
C CYS A 426 -7.45 -25.37 -4.59
N PHE A 427 -6.67 -24.35 -4.21
CA PHE A 427 -7.13 -23.21 -3.43
C PHE A 427 -6.85 -21.92 -4.18
N VAL A 428 -7.87 -21.08 -4.33
CA VAL A 428 -7.78 -19.73 -4.89
C VAL A 428 -8.08 -18.74 -3.77
N VAL A 429 -7.04 -18.03 -3.33
CA VAL A 429 -7.16 -16.97 -2.32
C VAL A 429 -7.16 -15.63 -3.03
N LEU A 430 -8.24 -14.88 -2.90
CA LEU A 430 -8.47 -13.59 -3.55
C LEU A 430 -8.46 -12.48 -2.51
N ALA A 431 -7.97 -11.31 -2.90
CA ALA A 431 -8.20 -10.10 -2.12
C ALA A 431 -9.69 -9.75 -2.22
N PRO A 432 -10.38 -9.53 -1.09
CA PRO A 432 -11.79 -9.16 -1.12
C PRO A 432 -11.97 -7.86 -1.91
N ASP A 433 -13.11 -7.81 -2.60
CA ASP A 433 -13.60 -6.68 -3.40
C ASP A 433 -12.61 -6.04 -4.40
N THR A 434 -11.62 -6.82 -4.84
CA THR A 434 -10.55 -6.39 -5.73
C THR A 434 -10.78 -6.89 -7.17
N HIS A 435 -11.09 -5.96 -8.08
CA HIS A 435 -11.18 -6.25 -9.51
C HIS A 435 -9.78 -6.35 -10.16
N PRO A 436 -9.50 -7.35 -11.02
CA PRO A 436 -8.17 -7.57 -11.62
C PRO A 436 -7.82 -6.59 -12.75
N GLY A 437 -8.83 -5.91 -13.29
CA GLY A 437 -8.72 -5.04 -14.44
C GLY A 437 -8.96 -5.72 -15.78
N TYR A 438 -9.23 -4.91 -16.82
CA TYR A 438 -9.32 -5.40 -18.20
C TYR A 438 -8.63 -4.43 -19.18
N PRO A 439 -7.84 -4.90 -20.16
CA PRO A 439 -7.45 -6.30 -20.37
C PRO A 439 -6.60 -6.84 -19.21
N LEU A 440 -6.75 -8.13 -18.92
CA LEU A 440 -5.97 -8.80 -17.88
C LEU A 440 -4.48 -8.62 -18.16
N ARG A 441 -3.74 -8.04 -17.20
CA ARG A 441 -2.27 -8.00 -17.28
C ARG A 441 -1.75 -9.43 -17.33
N ARG A 442 -0.61 -9.65 -18.01
CA ARG A 442 0.02 -10.98 -18.07
C ARG A 442 0.22 -11.53 -16.66
N MET A 443 -0.49 -12.61 -16.35
CA MET A 443 -0.41 -13.30 -15.08
C MET A 443 0.84 -14.18 -15.05
N GLN A 444 1.52 -14.22 -13.91
CA GLN A 444 2.56 -15.22 -13.66
C GLN A 444 1.88 -16.48 -13.15
N ALA A 445 1.73 -17.48 -14.01
CA ALA A 445 1.06 -18.74 -13.70
C ALA A 445 1.80 -19.93 -14.31
N ALA A 446 1.87 -21.02 -13.54
CA ALA A 446 2.26 -22.33 -14.02
C ALA A 446 1.17 -22.90 -14.96
N PRO A 447 1.52 -23.86 -15.86
CA PRO A 447 0.58 -24.40 -16.83
C PRO A 447 -0.74 -24.90 -16.23
N VAL A 448 -0.68 -25.57 -15.06
CA VAL A 448 -1.87 -26.09 -14.36
C VAL A 448 -2.80 -25.00 -13.84
N ALA A 449 -2.27 -23.85 -13.41
CA ALA A 449 -3.09 -22.73 -12.98
C ALA A 449 -3.61 -21.91 -14.17
N ALA A 450 -2.88 -21.89 -15.29
CA ALA A 450 -3.30 -21.19 -16.50
C ALA A 450 -4.56 -21.79 -17.14
N THR A 451 -4.89 -23.05 -16.85
CA THR A 451 -6.14 -23.69 -17.30
C THR A 451 -7.34 -23.36 -16.43
N LEU A 452 -7.16 -22.77 -15.24
CA LEU A 452 -8.27 -22.36 -14.38
C LEU A 452 -9.02 -21.15 -14.98
N PRO A 453 -10.33 -21.00 -14.66
CA PRO A 453 -11.07 -19.81 -15.04
C PRO A 453 -10.48 -18.55 -14.37
N PRO A 454 -10.46 -17.39 -15.05
CA PRO A 454 -10.11 -16.13 -14.42
C PRO A 454 -11.22 -15.71 -13.44
N LEU A 455 -10.91 -15.75 -12.16
CA LEU A 455 -11.85 -15.46 -11.07
C LEU A 455 -11.41 -14.23 -10.29
N PHE A 456 -12.37 -13.50 -9.76
CA PHE A 456 -12.13 -12.40 -8.82
C PHE A 456 -13.32 -12.22 -7.86
N HIS A 457 -13.13 -11.42 -6.82
CA HIS A 457 -14.18 -11.05 -5.88
C HIS A 457 -14.45 -9.56 -5.98
N HIS A 458 -15.71 -9.18 -6.14
CA HIS A 458 -16.14 -7.78 -6.24
C HIS A 458 -17.60 -7.63 -5.80
N ASP A 459 -17.94 -6.47 -5.26
CA ASP A 459 -19.29 -6.15 -4.76
C ASP A 459 -19.86 -7.21 -3.79
N GLY A 460 -18.99 -7.83 -2.98
CA GLY A 460 -19.38 -8.83 -1.99
C GLY A 460 -19.55 -10.26 -2.50
N GLY A 461 -19.17 -10.57 -3.75
CA GLY A 461 -19.25 -11.94 -4.26
C GLY A 461 -18.26 -12.29 -5.37
N PHE A 462 -18.31 -13.54 -5.84
CA PHE A 462 -17.38 -14.07 -6.83
C PHE A 462 -17.88 -13.85 -8.26
N TRP A 463 -16.94 -13.52 -9.15
CA TRP A 463 -17.19 -13.28 -10.56
C TRP A 463 -16.23 -14.08 -11.43
N HIS A 464 -16.70 -14.46 -12.61
CA HIS A 464 -15.89 -14.94 -13.72
C HIS A 464 -15.63 -13.80 -14.69
N LEU A 465 -14.40 -13.68 -15.19
CA LEU A 465 -14.03 -12.76 -16.26
C LEU A 465 -13.65 -13.53 -17.52
N ASP A 466 -14.38 -13.29 -18.61
CA ASP A 466 -13.98 -13.78 -19.93
C ASP A 466 -12.77 -12.97 -20.43
N ALA A 467 -11.60 -13.62 -20.49
CA ALA A 467 -10.36 -13.00 -20.90
C ALA A 467 -10.35 -12.45 -22.34
N VAL A 468 -11.25 -12.93 -23.22
CA VAL A 468 -11.32 -12.49 -24.63
C VAL A 468 -12.27 -11.31 -24.81
N THR A 469 -13.44 -11.38 -24.16
CA THR A 469 -14.50 -10.38 -24.35
C THR A 469 -14.52 -9.29 -23.27
N GLY A 470 -13.88 -9.55 -22.12
CA GLY A 470 -13.98 -8.72 -20.92
C GLY A 470 -15.34 -8.83 -20.22
N LYS A 471 -16.19 -9.77 -20.64
CA LYS A 471 -17.51 -9.95 -20.02
C LYS A 471 -17.36 -10.55 -18.63
N GLU A 472 -17.96 -9.89 -17.65
CA GLU A 472 -18.05 -10.36 -16.27
C GLU A 472 -19.36 -11.12 -16.06
N THR A 473 -19.29 -12.26 -15.39
CA THR A 473 -20.46 -13.07 -15.03
C THR A 473 -20.46 -13.36 -13.55
N ALA A 474 -21.52 -12.92 -12.86
CA ALA A 474 -21.75 -13.19 -11.44
C ALA A 474 -21.86 -14.70 -11.21
N LEU A 475 -21.12 -15.21 -10.22
CA LEU A 475 -21.11 -16.63 -9.88
C LEU A 475 -22.05 -16.90 -8.71
N GLY A 476 -22.93 -17.87 -8.88
CA GLY A 476 -23.82 -18.32 -7.83
C GLY A 476 -24.33 -19.73 -8.14
N PRO A 477 -25.05 -20.37 -7.20
CA PRO A 477 -25.55 -21.73 -7.38
C PRO A 477 -26.46 -21.92 -8.61
N GLN A 478 -27.06 -20.84 -9.12
CA GLN A 478 -27.94 -20.83 -10.29
C GLN A 478 -27.28 -20.29 -11.57
N ALA A 479 -25.96 -20.02 -11.55
CA ALA A 479 -25.25 -19.49 -12.71
C ALA A 479 -25.11 -20.55 -13.81
N GLN A 480 -25.25 -20.14 -15.08
CA GLN A 480 -25.05 -21.02 -16.24
C GLN A 480 -23.55 -21.17 -16.53
N LEU A 481 -22.93 -22.19 -15.96
CA LEU A 481 -21.47 -22.40 -16.04
C LEU A 481 -20.99 -22.97 -17.38
N ASP A 482 -21.82 -23.72 -18.10
CA ASP A 482 -21.44 -24.42 -19.34
C ASP A 482 -21.00 -23.48 -20.48
N LYS A 483 -21.32 -22.19 -20.37
CA LYS A 483 -20.97 -21.15 -21.34
C LYS A 483 -19.72 -20.37 -20.94
N LEU A 484 -19.17 -20.62 -19.75
CA LEU A 484 -18.02 -19.90 -19.24
C LEU A 484 -16.73 -20.52 -19.77
N SER A 485 -15.81 -19.66 -20.22
CA SER A 485 -14.52 -20.11 -20.68
C SER A 485 -13.74 -20.76 -19.54
N ARG A 486 -13.09 -21.90 -19.84
CA ARG A 486 -12.26 -22.68 -18.90
C ARG A 486 -13.02 -23.24 -17.68
N VAL A 487 -14.34 -23.38 -17.79
CA VAL A 487 -15.16 -24.11 -16.81
C VAL A 487 -15.65 -25.40 -17.48
N PRO A 488 -15.26 -26.59 -16.98
CA PRO A 488 -15.76 -27.86 -17.52
C PRO A 488 -17.27 -27.98 -17.32
N GLY A 489 -18.01 -28.51 -18.31
CA GLY A 489 -19.48 -28.59 -18.27
C GLY A 489 -20.09 -29.51 -17.19
N HIS A 490 -19.27 -30.33 -16.52
CA HIS A 490 -19.69 -31.14 -15.37
C HIS A 490 -19.35 -30.47 -14.02
N THR A 491 -19.11 -29.15 -14.04
CA THR A 491 -18.77 -28.35 -12.86
C THR A 491 -20.01 -27.66 -12.33
N ARG A 492 -20.20 -27.66 -11.01
CA ARG A 492 -21.20 -26.82 -10.32
C ARG A 492 -20.53 -25.82 -9.39
N PHE A 493 -21.17 -24.68 -9.17
CA PHE A 493 -20.75 -23.70 -8.16
C PHE A 493 -21.54 -23.94 -6.88
N ALA A 494 -20.85 -24.00 -5.74
CA ALA A 494 -21.45 -24.06 -4.42
C ALA A 494 -20.97 -22.87 -3.60
N ALA A 495 -21.91 -22.21 -2.90
CA ALA A 495 -21.62 -21.05 -2.05
C ALA A 495 -21.01 -21.42 -0.68
N ASP A 496 -20.91 -22.72 -0.38
CA ASP A 496 -20.14 -23.23 0.74
C ASP A 496 -18.79 -23.74 0.19
N PRO A 497 -17.65 -23.42 0.80
CA PRO A 497 -16.37 -23.98 0.39
C PRO A 497 -16.24 -25.50 0.59
N TYR A 498 -17.01 -26.15 1.48
CA TYR A 498 -16.95 -27.61 1.77
C TYR A 498 -18.34 -28.28 1.69
N PRO A 499 -19.04 -28.24 0.54
CA PRO A 499 -20.41 -28.73 0.42
C PRO A 499 -20.55 -30.25 0.63
N GLU A 500 -19.45 -30.99 0.56
CA GLU A 500 -19.37 -32.43 0.84
C GLU A 500 -19.32 -32.77 2.33
N THR A 501 -19.03 -31.80 3.21
CA THR A 501 -18.91 -32.02 4.65
C THR A 501 -19.80 -31.06 5.44
N TYR A 502 -20.51 -31.58 6.43
CA TYR A 502 -21.32 -30.74 7.31
C TYR A 502 -20.46 -30.09 8.40
N ILE A 503 -19.91 -28.91 8.13
CA ILE A 503 -19.14 -28.12 9.10
C ILE A 503 -20.07 -27.38 10.04
N ILE A 504 -19.91 -27.59 11.35
CA ILE A 504 -20.73 -27.00 12.41
C ILE A 504 -19.99 -25.78 12.96
N ARG A 505 -20.55 -24.58 12.80
CA ARG A 505 -20.03 -23.34 13.39
C ARG A 505 -21.04 -22.79 14.41
N THR A 506 -20.83 -23.09 15.69
CA THR A 506 -21.75 -22.75 16.79
C THR A 506 -21.81 -21.24 17.07
N GLY A 507 -20.74 -20.50 16.76
CA GLY A 507 -20.67 -19.04 16.92
C GLY A 507 -21.51 -18.24 15.91
N ALA A 508 -21.98 -18.84 14.81
CA ALA A 508 -22.79 -18.16 13.80
C ALA A 508 -24.31 -18.19 14.09
N MET A 509 -24.75 -18.99 15.06
CA MET A 509 -26.18 -19.12 15.43
C MET A 509 -26.74 -17.94 16.25
N GLY A 510 -25.97 -16.87 16.45
CA GLY A 510 -26.42 -15.66 17.16
C GLY A 510 -27.16 -14.62 16.30
N ALA A 511 -27.20 -14.76 14.97
CA ALA A 511 -27.76 -13.73 14.08
C ALA A 511 -28.83 -14.22 13.09
N ALA A 512 -29.19 -15.50 13.12
CA ALA A 512 -30.14 -16.08 12.18
C ALA A 512 -31.12 -17.03 12.89
N THR A 513 -31.99 -16.49 13.73
CA THR A 513 -33.13 -17.22 14.25
C THR A 513 -34.40 -16.35 14.22
N VAL A 514 -35.19 -16.63 13.17
CA VAL A 514 -36.65 -16.70 13.12
C VAL A 514 -37.44 -15.37 13.16
N ALA A 515 -37.58 -14.75 11.99
CA ALA A 515 -38.84 -14.14 11.57
C ALA A 515 -39.30 -14.85 10.29
N GLY A 516 -40.00 -15.96 10.47
CA GLY A 516 -40.58 -16.75 9.38
C GLY A 516 -41.79 -17.47 9.92
N GLU A 517 -42.94 -16.82 9.77
CA GLU A 517 -44.26 -17.27 10.21
C GLU A 517 -44.56 -18.70 9.73
N MET A 518 -44.98 -19.54 10.67
CA MET A 518 -45.62 -20.82 10.39
C MET A 518 -46.98 -20.56 9.73
N HIS A 519 -47.12 -20.90 8.46
CA HIS A 519 -48.42 -21.27 7.90
C HIS A 519 -48.61 -22.78 8.03
N THR A 520 -49.44 -23.17 9.00
CA THR A 520 -50.04 -24.49 9.11
C THR A 520 -51.15 -24.64 8.07
N ALA A 521 -51.18 -25.79 7.41
CA ALA A 521 -52.39 -26.40 6.87
C ALA A 521 -52.98 -27.36 7.89
#